data_AF-A0AA40ATT6-F1
#
_entry.id   AF-A0AA40ATT6-F1
#
_cell.length_a   1.000
_cell.length_b   1.000
_cell.length_c   1.000
_cell.angle_alpha   90.00
_cell.angle_beta   90.00
_cell.angle_gamma   90.00
#
_symmetry.space_group_name_H-M   'P 1'
#
loop_
_entity.id
_entity.type
_entity.pdbx_description
1 polymer ?
#
loop_
_entity_poly.entity_id
_entity_poly.type
_entity_poly.pdbx_seq_one_letter_code
_entity_poly.pdbx_strand_id
1 'polypeptide(L)'
;MWSTLSNTKIIIITSITISQHSTSLASTTITFNHAKPQDYNINNTINMYFTSILGFLAATTALAAPALSSRADGSVSAMADVPQWTIKSFTRSCNAADTSCNVSFGVDTHLAAVTSCAYTVTGSPASRATTGGISCGPYTVSSGWSGQFGPGNGFTTWAVVDQAKRLIVWPAYQDRELVNGVAVTPDKSYAPQNI
;
A
#
# COMPACT_ATOMS: atom_id res chain seq x y z
N MET A 1 -11.44 -39.73 -22.55
CA MET A 1 -10.78 -38.72 -21.68
C MET A 1 -11.61 -37.45 -21.77
N TRP A 2 -12.53 -37.15 -20.84
CA TRP A 2 -12.31 -36.52 -19.52
C TRP A 2 -11.44 -35.26 -19.69
N SER A 3 -11.88 -34.02 -19.45
CA SER A 3 -12.66 -33.52 -18.32
C SER A 3 -13.38 -32.19 -18.61
N THR A 4 -14.53 -32.07 -17.95
CA THR A 4 -15.43 -30.93 -17.71
C THR A 4 -14.76 -29.56 -17.45
N LEU A 5 -15.26 -28.52 -18.15
CA LEU A 5 -15.13 -27.12 -17.76
C LEU A 5 -15.94 -26.86 -16.46
N SER A 6 -15.26 -26.48 -15.39
CA SER A 6 -15.90 -26.08 -14.13
C SER A 6 -16.39 -24.64 -14.24
N ASN A 7 -17.71 -24.48 -14.35
CA ASN A 7 -18.41 -23.19 -14.27
C ASN A 7 -18.21 -22.57 -12.88
N THR A 8 -17.39 -21.53 -12.78
CA THR A 8 -17.29 -20.72 -11.56
C THR A 8 -18.39 -19.67 -11.60
N LYS A 9 -19.50 -19.88 -10.86
CA LYS A 9 -20.55 -18.87 -10.67
C LYS A 9 -20.12 -17.91 -9.56
N ILE A 10 -19.88 -16.65 -9.91
CA ILE A 10 -19.69 -15.56 -8.93
C ILE A 10 -21.07 -15.12 -8.44
N ILE A 11 -21.31 -15.23 -7.14
CA ILE A 11 -22.53 -14.75 -6.48
C ILE A 11 -22.25 -13.34 -5.94
N ILE A 12 -22.86 -12.33 -6.54
CA ILE A 12 -22.77 -10.94 -6.06
C ILE A 12 -23.95 -10.70 -5.10
N ILE A 13 -23.65 -10.46 -3.82
CA ILE A 13 -24.64 -10.12 -2.79
C ILE A 13 -24.81 -8.59 -2.81
N THR A 14 -25.95 -8.11 -3.31
CA THR A 14 -26.18 -6.67 -3.51
C THR A 14 -26.84 -5.96 -2.33
N SER A 15 -27.42 -6.68 -1.35
CA SER A 15 -27.93 -6.06 -0.13
C SER A 15 -28.16 -7.09 0.99
N ILE A 16 -27.93 -6.65 2.23
CA ILE A 16 -28.24 -7.39 3.47
C ILE A 16 -29.25 -6.56 4.25
N THR A 17 -30.41 -7.13 4.57
CA THR A 17 -31.41 -6.48 5.43
C THR A 17 -31.48 -7.20 6.76
N ILE A 18 -31.24 -6.47 7.85
CA ILE A 18 -31.34 -6.97 9.22
C ILE A 18 -32.61 -6.36 9.82
N SER A 19 -33.58 -7.20 10.18
CA SER A 19 -34.75 -6.79 10.96
C SER A 19 -34.57 -7.25 12.40
N GLN A 20 -34.66 -6.32 13.35
CA GLN A 20 -34.66 -6.66 14.78
C GLN A 20 -36.07 -6.49 15.33
N HIS A 21 -36.62 -7.56 15.88
CA HIS A 21 -37.84 -7.50 16.70
C HIS A 21 -37.44 -7.65 18.16
N SER A 22 -37.87 -6.70 19.00
CA SER A 22 -37.53 -6.67 20.42
C SER A 22 -38.11 -7.86 21.19
N THR A 23 -37.32 -8.32 22.16
CA THR A 23 -37.58 -9.27 23.25
C THR A 23 -37.35 -10.77 22.96
N SER A 24 -36.43 -11.33 23.76
CA SER A 24 -36.24 -12.75 24.13
C SER A 24 -35.97 -13.78 23.01
N LEU A 25 -34.74 -14.33 23.03
CA LEU A 25 -34.26 -15.51 22.27
C LEU A 25 -34.56 -15.50 20.76
N ALA A 26 -33.78 -14.71 20.00
CA ALA A 26 -33.89 -14.67 18.54
C ALA A 26 -33.06 -15.80 17.88
N SER A 27 -33.75 -16.75 17.24
CA SER A 27 -33.16 -17.61 16.21
C SER A 27 -33.03 -16.82 14.90
N THR A 28 -31.80 -16.69 14.39
CA THR A 28 -31.53 -16.01 13.12
C THR A 28 -31.81 -16.94 11.95
N THR A 29 -32.82 -16.63 11.13
CA THR A 29 -33.05 -17.31 9.85
C THR A 29 -32.46 -16.47 8.72
N ILE A 30 -31.49 -17.03 7.98
CA ILE A 30 -30.90 -16.41 6.79
C ILE A 30 -31.58 -17.00 5.56
N THR A 31 -32.35 -16.19 4.83
CA THR A 31 -32.98 -16.61 3.57
C THR A 31 -32.15 -16.15 2.38
N PHE A 32 -31.66 -17.08 1.57
CA PHE A 32 -30.93 -16.79 0.34
C PHE A 32 -31.88 -16.78 -0.87
N ASN A 33 -32.15 -15.60 -1.42
CA ASN A 33 -32.91 -15.50 -2.67
C ASN A 33 -31.96 -15.69 -3.88
N HIS A 34 -32.21 -16.73 -4.67
CA HIS A 34 -31.48 -17.05 -5.89
C HIS A 34 -31.92 -16.13 -7.04
N ALA A 35 -31.08 -15.18 -7.46
CA ALA A 35 -31.27 -14.45 -8.71
C ALA A 35 -30.57 -15.20 -9.87
N LYS A 36 -31.21 -15.24 -11.05
CA LYS A 36 -30.66 -15.92 -12.25
C LYS A 36 -29.43 -15.17 -12.79
N PRO A 37 -28.40 -15.90 -13.30
CA PRO A 37 -27.22 -15.29 -13.90
C PRO A 37 -27.56 -14.57 -15.22
N GLN A 38 -26.91 -13.45 -15.47
CA GLN A 38 -26.92 -12.74 -16.76
C GLN A 38 -25.57 -12.97 -17.45
N ASP A 39 -25.60 -13.43 -18.70
CA ASP A 39 -24.42 -13.71 -19.52
C ASP A 39 -23.84 -12.40 -20.08
N TYR A 40 -22.56 -12.13 -19.82
CA TYR A 40 -21.85 -10.97 -20.37
C TYR A 40 -21.00 -11.39 -21.58
N ASN A 41 -21.32 -10.85 -22.77
CA ASN A 41 -20.64 -11.15 -24.03
C ASN A 41 -19.51 -10.15 -24.32
N ILE A 42 -18.27 -10.63 -24.31
CA ILE A 42 -17.03 -9.89 -24.58
C ILE A 42 -16.75 -9.75 -26.09
N ASN A 43 -17.68 -9.22 -26.87
CA ASN A 43 -17.41 -8.86 -28.26
C ASN A 43 -18.08 -7.54 -28.59
N ASN A 44 -17.42 -6.42 -28.29
CA ASN A 44 -17.80 -5.15 -28.91
C ASN A 44 -16.56 -4.27 -29.16
N THR A 45 -15.90 -4.57 -30.27
CA THR A 45 -15.05 -3.65 -31.01
C THR A 45 -15.95 -2.58 -31.60
N ILE A 46 -15.92 -1.35 -31.08
CA ILE A 46 -16.65 -0.24 -31.71
C ILE A 46 -15.65 0.75 -32.30
N ASN A 47 -15.72 0.81 -33.63
CA ASN A 47 -15.01 1.66 -34.57
C ASN A 47 -14.95 3.13 -34.16
N MET A 48 -13.75 3.71 -34.25
CA MET A 48 -13.50 5.15 -34.18
C MET A 48 -13.88 5.80 -35.50
N TYR A 49 -15.06 6.43 -35.55
CA TYR A 49 -15.49 7.24 -36.70
C TYR A 49 -15.06 8.70 -36.53
N PHE A 50 -14.27 9.15 -37.51
CA PHE A 50 -13.80 10.52 -37.67
C PHE A 50 -14.91 11.35 -38.35
N THR A 51 -15.52 12.31 -37.65
CA THR A 51 -16.36 13.34 -38.27
C THR A 51 -16.02 14.71 -37.71
N SER A 52 -15.30 15.48 -38.52
CA SER A 52 -15.01 16.89 -38.33
C SER A 52 -16.26 17.74 -38.55
N ILE A 53 -16.65 18.53 -37.56
CA ILE A 53 -17.67 19.59 -37.69
C ILE A 53 -16.99 20.93 -37.38
N LEU A 54 -16.88 21.76 -38.41
CA LEU A 54 -16.52 23.17 -38.32
C LEU A 54 -17.82 23.95 -38.09
N GLY A 55 -17.90 24.78 -37.04
CA GLY A 55 -19.09 25.59 -36.74
C GLY A 55 -18.83 26.70 -35.73
N PHE A 56 -18.72 27.93 -36.24
CA PHE A 56 -18.61 29.21 -35.52
C PHE A 56 -19.86 29.55 -34.69
N LEU A 57 -19.69 30.14 -33.49
CA LEU A 57 -20.33 31.41 -33.10
C LEU A 57 -19.80 31.92 -31.74
N ALA A 58 -19.42 33.20 -31.70
CA ALA A 58 -18.97 33.92 -30.52
C ALA A 58 -20.15 34.36 -29.64
N ALA A 59 -19.99 34.25 -28.32
CA ALA A 59 -20.74 35.05 -27.35
C ALA A 59 -19.84 35.33 -26.13
N THR A 60 -19.27 36.53 -26.11
CA THR A 60 -18.48 37.07 -25.01
C THR A 60 -19.40 37.51 -23.87
N THR A 61 -19.46 36.72 -22.79
CA THR A 61 -19.73 37.25 -21.46
C THR A 61 -18.52 36.92 -20.59
N ALA A 62 -17.67 37.93 -20.42
CA ALA A 62 -16.52 37.87 -19.53
C ALA A 62 -17.02 37.78 -18.08
N LEU A 63 -17.32 36.57 -17.62
CA LEU A 63 -17.23 36.26 -16.21
C LEU A 63 -15.74 36.31 -15.91
N ALA A 64 -15.30 37.36 -15.20
CA ALA A 64 -13.98 37.41 -14.61
C ALA A 64 -13.85 36.20 -13.68
N ALA A 65 -13.35 35.09 -14.23
CA ALA A 65 -12.84 34.00 -13.43
C ALA A 65 -11.79 34.64 -12.51
N PRO A 66 -11.86 34.45 -11.18
CA PRO A 66 -10.76 34.85 -10.33
C PRO A 66 -9.52 34.25 -10.96
N ALA A 67 -8.55 35.10 -11.33
CA ALA A 67 -7.27 34.62 -11.81
C ALA A 67 -6.84 33.56 -10.82
N LEU A 68 -6.70 32.31 -11.27
CA LEU A 68 -5.89 31.34 -10.55
C LEU A 68 -4.56 32.06 -10.43
N SER A 69 -4.33 32.66 -9.26
CA SER A 69 -3.03 33.17 -8.90
C SER A 69 -2.15 31.95 -9.05
N SER A 70 -1.39 31.94 -10.15
CA SER A 70 -0.46 30.88 -10.50
C SER A 70 0.47 30.81 -9.30
N ARG A 71 0.20 29.85 -8.41
CA ARG A 71 1.08 29.49 -7.29
C ARG A 71 2.45 29.41 -7.95
N ALA A 72 3.32 30.35 -7.58
CA ALA A 72 4.58 30.56 -8.25
C ALA A 72 5.21 29.20 -8.58
N ASP A 73 5.59 29.06 -9.84
CA ASP A 73 6.26 27.91 -10.42
C ASP A 73 7.57 27.67 -9.65
N GLY A 74 7.41 26.93 -8.56
CA GLY A 74 8.40 26.66 -7.55
C GLY A 74 7.93 25.39 -6.88
N SER A 75 8.08 24.28 -7.59
CA SER A 75 7.83 22.95 -7.05
C SER A 75 8.66 22.78 -5.78
N VAL A 76 8.02 22.81 -4.61
CA VAL A 76 8.68 22.49 -3.34
C VAL A 76 8.83 20.97 -3.30
N SER A 77 10.04 20.49 -3.53
CA SER A 77 10.37 19.07 -3.35
C SER A 77 10.33 18.75 -1.86
N ALA A 78 9.63 17.67 -1.49
CA ALA A 78 9.69 17.13 -0.13
C ALA A 78 10.94 16.27 0.10
N MET A 79 11.81 16.10 -0.91
CA MET A 79 13.05 15.33 -0.83
C MET A 79 14.22 16.25 -0.49
N ALA A 80 15.13 15.74 0.35
CA ALA A 80 16.38 16.40 0.68
C ALA A 80 17.38 16.30 -0.48
N ASP A 81 18.23 17.31 -0.63
CA ASP A 81 19.30 17.34 -1.63
C ASP A 81 20.54 16.55 -1.15
N VAL A 82 20.36 15.24 -0.99
CA VAL A 82 21.39 14.29 -0.57
C VAL A 82 21.23 12.98 -1.37
N PRO A 83 22.27 12.12 -1.44
CA PRO A 83 22.13 10.81 -2.07
C PRO A 83 20.98 10.00 -1.49
N GLN A 84 20.36 9.16 -2.32
CA GLN A 84 19.37 8.20 -1.85
C GLN A 84 19.98 7.24 -0.84
N TRP A 85 19.23 6.87 0.19
CA TRP A 85 19.70 5.83 1.10
C TRP A 85 19.28 4.48 0.57
N THR A 86 20.23 3.53 0.54
CA THR A 86 19.96 2.15 0.19
C THR A 86 19.78 1.33 1.46
N ILE A 87 18.66 0.60 1.54
CA ILE A 87 18.42 -0.37 2.61
C ILE A 87 18.94 -1.71 2.13
N LYS A 88 20.05 -2.14 2.74
CA LYS A 88 20.84 -3.31 2.35
C LYS A 88 20.35 -4.56 3.07
N SER A 89 20.22 -5.66 2.32
CA SER A 89 19.98 -7.02 2.83
C SER A 89 18.81 -7.11 3.82
N PHE A 90 17.72 -6.39 3.53
CA PHE A 90 16.57 -6.34 4.43
C PHE A 90 15.98 -7.74 4.61
N THR A 91 15.97 -8.23 5.85
CA THR A 91 15.52 -9.58 6.20
C THR A 91 14.57 -9.53 7.38
N ARG A 92 13.46 -10.27 7.28
CA ARG A 92 12.56 -10.55 8.41
C ARG A 92 12.46 -12.06 8.59
N SER A 93 12.76 -12.54 9.79
CA SER A 93 12.68 -13.95 10.16
C SER A 93 11.79 -14.13 11.38
N CYS A 94 10.61 -14.67 11.17
CA CYS A 94 9.61 -14.99 12.17
C CYS A 94 9.68 -16.47 12.56
N ASN A 95 9.38 -16.75 13.82
CA ASN A 95 9.14 -18.11 14.27
C ASN A 95 7.83 -18.66 13.69
N ALA A 96 7.64 -19.99 13.74
CA ALA A 96 6.48 -20.64 13.13
C ALA A 96 5.13 -20.18 13.72
N ALA A 97 5.12 -19.76 14.98
CA ALA A 97 3.93 -19.25 15.65
C ALA A 97 3.62 -17.78 15.36
N ASP A 98 4.49 -17.08 14.63
CA ASP A 98 4.44 -15.63 14.39
C ASP A 98 4.27 -14.82 15.68
N THR A 99 4.98 -15.21 16.73
CA THR A 99 5.01 -14.50 18.02
C THR A 99 6.27 -13.70 18.24
N SER A 100 7.30 -13.96 17.43
CA SER A 100 8.58 -13.25 17.45
C SER A 100 9.17 -13.22 16.05
N CYS A 101 9.58 -12.04 15.61
CA CYS A 101 10.29 -11.83 14.36
C CYS A 101 11.59 -11.05 14.60
N ASN A 102 12.70 -11.55 14.07
CA ASN A 102 13.93 -10.79 13.97
C ASN A 102 13.94 -10.00 12.65
N VAL A 103 14.22 -8.71 12.74
CA VAL A 103 14.37 -7.80 11.60
C VAL A 103 15.82 -7.37 11.54
N SER A 104 16.43 -7.42 10.36
CA SER A 104 17.79 -6.93 10.13
C SER A 104 17.95 -6.26 8.77
N PHE A 105 18.78 -5.22 8.72
CA PHE A 105 19.15 -4.51 7.49
C PHE A 105 20.38 -3.63 7.70
N GLY A 106 20.98 -3.15 6.62
CA GLY A 106 21.98 -2.08 6.63
C GLY A 106 21.40 -0.77 6.11
N VAL A 107 21.78 0.34 6.71
CA VAL A 107 21.50 1.70 6.20
C VAL A 107 22.76 2.21 5.53
N ASP A 108 22.71 2.30 4.20
CA ASP A 108 23.77 2.85 3.37
C ASP A 108 23.36 4.23 2.85
N THR A 109 24.06 5.26 3.33
CA THR A 109 23.82 6.64 2.89
C THR A 109 24.71 7.05 1.72
N HIS A 110 25.64 6.18 1.31
CA HIS A 110 26.73 6.45 0.35
C HIS A 110 27.69 7.58 0.76
N LEU A 111 27.59 8.06 2.01
CA LEU A 111 28.42 9.13 2.57
C LEU A 111 29.27 8.66 3.75
N ALA A 112 28.96 7.49 4.30
CA ALA A 112 29.65 6.88 5.44
C ALA A 112 29.55 5.35 5.35
N ALA A 113 30.25 4.66 6.25
CA ALA A 113 30.14 3.21 6.36
C ALA A 113 28.68 2.78 6.64
N VAL A 114 28.28 1.66 6.06
CA VAL A 114 26.95 1.07 6.25
C VAL A 114 26.73 0.81 7.74
N THR A 115 25.62 1.31 8.27
CA THR A 115 25.22 1.05 9.66
C THR A 115 24.28 -0.14 9.70
N SER A 116 24.62 -1.19 10.46
CA SER A 116 23.73 -2.31 10.67
C SER A 116 22.64 -1.99 11.69
N CYS A 117 21.44 -2.50 11.44
CA CYS A 117 20.30 -2.43 12.33
C CYS A 117 19.73 -3.83 12.49
N ALA A 118 19.57 -4.29 13.72
CA ALA A 118 18.96 -5.57 14.02
C ALA A 118 18.18 -5.50 15.34
N TYR A 119 16.97 -6.02 15.33
CA TYR A 119 16.10 -6.02 16.51
C TYR A 119 15.03 -7.10 16.42
N THR A 120 14.42 -7.39 17.56
CA THR A 120 13.34 -8.37 17.68
C THR A 120 12.02 -7.67 17.93
N VAL A 121 11.00 -8.11 17.20
CA VAL A 121 9.61 -7.68 17.33
C VAL A 121 8.82 -8.84 17.92
N THR A 122 8.02 -8.57 18.94
CA THR A 122 7.09 -9.55 19.52
C THR A 122 5.66 -9.08 19.31
N GLY A 123 4.72 -10.03 19.22
CA GLY A 123 3.32 -9.73 18.95
C GLY A 123 2.51 -10.99 18.69
N SER A 124 1.27 -10.82 18.24
CA SER A 124 0.41 -11.92 17.78
C SER A 124 -0.61 -11.38 16.77
N PRO A 125 -0.28 -11.32 15.46
CA PRO A 125 1.00 -11.72 14.86
C PRO A 125 2.12 -10.69 15.03
N ALA A 126 3.36 -11.14 15.27
CA ALA A 126 4.56 -10.31 15.37
C ALA A 126 4.97 -9.71 14.03
N SER A 127 4.73 -10.41 12.92
CA SER A 127 4.99 -9.95 11.56
C SER A 127 4.24 -8.66 11.19
N ARG A 128 3.16 -8.32 11.92
CA ARG A 128 2.32 -7.14 11.67
C ARG A 128 2.31 -6.15 12.84
N ALA A 129 3.13 -6.39 13.86
CA ALA A 129 3.20 -5.52 15.02
C ALA A 129 3.85 -4.17 14.66
N THR A 130 3.27 -3.09 15.19
CA THR A 130 3.85 -1.75 15.14
C THR A 130 5.02 -1.68 16.10
N THR A 131 6.11 -1.03 15.67
CA THR A 131 7.30 -0.81 16.50
C THR A 131 7.67 0.66 16.54
N GLY A 132 8.41 1.08 17.55
CA GLY A 132 8.88 2.46 17.67
C GLY A 132 10.05 2.59 18.64
N GLY A 133 10.87 3.63 18.43
CA GLY A 133 11.99 3.96 19.30
C GLY A 133 13.16 2.97 19.24
N ILE A 134 13.27 2.17 18.19
CA ILE A 134 14.38 1.24 18.02
C ILE A 134 15.63 2.05 17.65
N SER A 135 16.70 1.92 18.43
CA SER A 135 17.97 2.60 18.13
C SER A 135 18.88 1.70 17.32
N CYS A 136 19.37 2.21 16.20
CA CYS A 136 20.31 1.55 15.30
C CYS A 136 21.43 2.53 14.93
N GLY A 137 22.43 2.65 15.81
CA GLY A 137 23.48 3.66 15.66
C GLY A 137 22.89 5.08 15.71
N PRO A 138 23.13 5.94 14.71
CA PRO A 138 22.56 7.28 14.67
C PRO A 138 21.06 7.31 14.29
N TYR A 139 20.50 6.17 13.90
CA TYR A 139 19.13 6.11 13.40
C TYR A 139 18.14 5.69 14.49
N THR A 140 16.99 6.35 14.52
CA THR A 140 15.80 5.89 15.23
C THR A 140 14.84 5.26 14.24
N VAL A 141 14.37 4.05 14.56
CA VAL A 141 13.52 3.24 13.69
C VAL A 141 12.17 3.00 14.33
N SER A 142 11.12 3.15 13.53
CA SER A 142 9.75 2.72 13.83
C SER A 142 9.16 2.02 12.62
N SER A 143 8.07 1.28 12.82
CA SER A 143 7.37 0.63 11.71
C SER A 143 5.88 0.47 11.98
N GLY A 144 5.10 0.38 10.89
CA GLY A 144 3.67 0.08 10.95
C GLY A 144 3.25 -0.79 9.77
N TRP A 145 2.33 -1.74 10.02
CA TRP A 145 1.77 -2.61 8.99
C TRP A 145 0.39 -2.11 8.54
N SER A 146 0.09 -2.26 7.25
CA SER A 146 -1.21 -1.98 6.66
C SER A 146 -1.69 -3.14 5.79
N GLY A 147 -2.95 -3.52 5.97
CA GLY A 147 -3.68 -4.49 5.14
C GLY A 147 -4.69 -3.85 4.20
N GLN A 148 -4.61 -2.53 3.95
CA GLN A 148 -5.65 -1.77 3.26
C GLN A 148 -5.94 -2.23 1.82
N PHE A 149 -5.00 -2.95 1.19
CA PHE A 149 -5.13 -3.46 -0.19
C PHE A 149 -5.70 -4.89 -0.26
N GLY A 150 -6.29 -5.37 0.83
CA GLY A 150 -6.97 -6.66 0.90
C GLY A 150 -6.06 -7.83 1.30
N PRO A 151 -6.63 -9.04 1.45
CA PRO A 151 -5.92 -10.23 1.91
C PRO A 151 -4.71 -10.56 1.04
N GLY A 152 -3.56 -10.83 1.68
CA GLY A 152 -2.31 -11.17 0.98
C GLY A 152 -1.55 -10.00 0.36
N ASN A 153 -2.11 -8.77 0.39
CA ASN A 153 -1.48 -7.55 -0.12
C ASN A 153 -1.08 -6.60 1.03
N GLY A 154 -0.74 -7.17 2.19
CA GLY A 154 -0.22 -6.42 3.32
C GLY A 154 1.18 -5.89 3.04
N PHE A 155 1.54 -4.80 3.70
CA PHE A 155 2.88 -4.25 3.66
C PHE A 155 3.23 -3.59 4.99
N THR A 156 4.51 -3.51 5.27
CA THR A 156 5.04 -2.75 6.40
C THR A 156 5.89 -1.61 5.87
N THR A 157 5.70 -0.43 6.47
CA THR A 157 6.55 0.73 6.24
C THR A 157 7.38 0.97 7.48
N TRP A 158 8.66 1.25 7.29
CA TRP A 158 9.58 1.69 8.33
C TRP A 158 9.80 3.19 8.20
N ALA A 159 9.94 3.88 9.34
CA ALA A 159 10.58 5.18 9.40
C ALA A 159 12.03 4.95 9.83
N VAL A 160 13.00 5.41 9.06
CA VAL A 160 14.42 5.42 9.47
C VAL A 160 14.86 6.86 9.56
N VAL A 161 15.07 7.35 10.79
CA VAL A 161 15.28 8.77 11.07
C VAL A 161 16.71 9.01 11.54
N ASP A 162 17.44 9.89 10.85
CA ASP A 162 18.67 10.51 11.38
C ASP A 162 18.28 11.86 12.00
N GLN A 163 18.11 11.89 13.33
CA GLN A 163 17.72 13.10 14.05
C GLN A 163 18.80 14.20 13.96
N ALA A 164 20.08 13.83 13.92
CA ALA A 164 21.18 14.78 13.87
C ALA A 164 21.21 15.52 12.53
N LYS A 165 20.93 14.81 11.43
CA LYS A 165 20.85 15.41 10.08
C LYS A 165 19.45 15.91 9.73
N ARG A 166 18.44 15.66 10.57
CA ARG A 166 17.02 15.94 10.30
C ARG A 166 16.55 15.32 8.98
N LEU A 167 16.90 14.05 8.77
CA LEU A 167 16.54 13.28 7.58
C LEU A 167 15.72 12.05 7.93
N ILE A 168 14.80 11.68 7.04
CA ILE A 168 14.00 10.46 7.14
C ILE A 168 13.90 9.76 5.79
N VAL A 169 13.94 8.43 5.78
CA VAL A 169 13.45 7.60 4.66
C VAL A 169 12.32 6.70 5.12
N TRP A 170 11.47 6.30 4.17
CA TRP A 170 10.31 5.45 4.40
C TRP A 170 10.38 4.11 3.65
N PRO A 171 11.26 3.17 4.05
CA PRO A 171 11.34 1.87 3.40
C PRO A 171 10.02 1.11 3.54
N ALA A 172 9.50 0.60 2.42
CA ALA A 172 8.26 -0.16 2.41
C ALA A 172 8.44 -1.49 1.70
N TYR A 173 7.97 -2.55 2.34
CA TYR A 173 8.05 -3.91 1.82
C TYR A 173 6.70 -4.58 1.96
N GLN A 174 6.27 -5.21 0.87
CA GLN A 174 5.08 -6.04 0.88
C GLN A 174 5.38 -7.35 1.59
N ASP A 175 4.36 -7.96 2.20
CA ASP A 175 4.53 -9.23 2.91
C ASP A 175 5.08 -10.33 1.98
N ARG A 176 4.74 -10.27 0.68
CA ARG A 176 5.26 -11.20 -0.35
C ARG A 176 6.75 -11.03 -0.66
N GLU A 177 7.32 -9.85 -0.39
CA GLU A 177 8.76 -9.60 -0.56
C GLU A 177 9.54 -10.08 0.67
N LEU A 178 8.90 -10.08 1.85
CA LEU A 178 9.48 -10.47 3.12
C LEU A 178 9.39 -11.99 3.35
N VAL A 179 9.99 -12.75 2.44
CA VAL A 179 10.12 -14.21 2.58
C VAL A 179 10.93 -14.53 3.83
N ASN A 180 10.43 -15.46 4.65
CA ASN A 180 10.94 -15.71 6.00
C ASN A 180 12.44 -16.06 6.00
N GLY A 181 13.26 -15.23 6.65
CA GLY A 181 14.70 -15.43 6.77
C GLY A 181 15.50 -15.21 5.47
N VAL A 182 14.87 -14.72 4.41
CA VAL A 182 15.51 -14.42 3.13
C VAL A 182 15.63 -12.92 2.96
N ALA A 183 16.81 -12.46 2.55
CA ALA A 183 17.05 -11.06 2.25
C ALA A 183 16.31 -10.63 0.98
N VAL A 184 15.62 -9.49 1.04
CA VAL A 184 14.98 -8.88 -0.14
C VAL A 184 16.06 -8.56 -1.19
N THR A 185 15.82 -8.97 -2.43
CA THR A 185 16.70 -8.72 -3.57
C THR A 185 15.89 -8.20 -4.76
N PRO A 186 16.33 -7.13 -5.45
CA PRO A 186 17.48 -6.30 -5.11
C PRO A 186 17.23 -5.42 -3.87
N ASP A 187 18.32 -4.89 -3.30
CA ASP A 187 18.23 -3.84 -2.30
C ASP A 187 17.45 -2.64 -2.86
N LYS A 188 16.71 -1.95 -2.00
CA LYS A 188 15.87 -0.81 -2.38
C LYS A 188 16.47 0.50 -1.91
N SER A 189 16.38 1.52 -2.75
CA SER A 189 16.85 2.88 -2.45
C SER A 189 15.68 3.84 -2.30
N TYR A 190 15.83 4.80 -1.40
CA TYR A 190 14.78 5.74 -1.01
C TYR A 190 15.36 7.14 -0.92
N ALA A 191 14.66 8.12 -1.49
CA ALA A 191 15.04 9.53 -1.35
C ALA A 191 14.73 10.00 0.08
N PRO A 192 15.73 10.53 0.81
CA PRO A 192 15.48 11.12 2.12
C PRO A 192 14.62 12.37 2.01
N GLN A 193 13.87 12.64 3.06
CA GLN A 193 13.09 13.86 3.25
C GLN A 193 13.64 14.65 4.44
N ASN A 194 13.48 15.96 4.42
CA ASN A 194 13.75 16.81 5.58
C ASN A 194 12.61 16.66 6.60
N ILE A 195 12.95 16.63 7.89
CA ILE A 195 11.99 16.66 9.02
C ILE A 195 12.19 17.86 9.92
#